data_AF-A0A813GY81-F1
#
_entry.id   AF-A0A813GY81-F1
#
_cell.length_a   1.000
_cell.length_b   1.000
_cell.length_c   1.000
_cell.angle_alpha   90.00
_cell.angle_beta   90.00
_cell.angle_gamma   90.00
#
_symmetry.space_group_name_H-M   'P 1'
#
loop_
_entity.id
_entity.type
_entity.pdbx_description
1 polymer ?
#
loop_
_entity_poly.entity_id
_entity_poly.type
_entity_poly.pdbx_seq_one_letter_code
_entity_poly.pdbx_strand_id
1 'polypeptide(L)'
;PASIRISDPLGRAGPDSFYGVSKVCGEAMGYLYSRVQKSFDFVALRIGWCLYDEPTALRGTDCEDYLRSMWLSQRDFRGFLRAALLADLADRQGFVLAYAVSRNGRRVFDLEESMQSLGYDPVDDAEEYFSKVDDAMTKG
;
A
#
# COMPACT_ATOMS: atom_id res chain seq x y z
N PRO A 1 -1.40 -2.28 -15.73
CA PRO A 1 -2.25 -1.18 -15.20
C PRO A 1 -2.84 -1.54 -13.84
N ALA A 2 -2.84 -0.58 -12.91
CA ALA A 2 -3.50 -0.71 -11.61
C ALA A 2 -5.00 -1.03 -11.80
N SER A 3 -5.48 -2.11 -11.19
CA SER A 3 -6.84 -2.61 -11.42
C SER A 3 -7.51 -3.18 -10.16
N ILE A 4 -6.74 -3.49 -9.12
CA ILE A 4 -7.25 -4.03 -7.87
C ILE A 4 -7.73 -2.87 -7.00
N ARG A 5 -9.02 -2.88 -6.64
CA ARG A 5 -9.68 -1.83 -5.85
C ARG A 5 -10.06 -2.33 -4.47
N ILE A 6 -10.24 -1.42 -3.51
CA ILE A 6 -10.67 -1.74 -2.14
C ILE A 6 -12.03 -2.43 -2.11
N SER A 7 -12.95 -2.04 -3.01
CA SER A 7 -14.25 -2.67 -3.18
C SER A 7 -14.19 -4.15 -3.59
N ASP A 8 -13.01 -4.66 -3.92
CA ASP A 8 -12.70 -6.07 -4.05
C ASP A 8 -11.95 -6.53 -2.77
N PRO A 9 -12.63 -6.68 -1.63
CA PRO A 9 -11.98 -6.80 -0.33
C PRO A 9 -11.12 -8.06 -0.21
N LEU A 10 -11.38 -9.10 -1.00
CA LEU A 10 -10.52 -10.29 -1.08
C LEU A 10 -9.68 -10.33 -2.35
N GLY A 11 -9.89 -9.41 -3.30
CA GLY A 11 -9.26 -9.50 -4.60
C GLY A 11 -9.79 -10.69 -5.41
N ARG A 12 -9.49 -10.69 -6.71
CA ARG A 12 -9.55 -11.87 -7.57
C ARG A 12 -8.64 -13.04 -7.12
N ALA A 13 -7.77 -12.83 -6.13
CA ALA A 13 -6.73 -13.77 -5.70
C ALA A 13 -6.75 -14.17 -4.22
N GLY A 14 -7.65 -13.63 -3.37
CA GLY A 14 -7.74 -14.00 -1.95
C GLY A 14 -6.45 -13.77 -1.15
N PRO A 15 -6.48 -14.02 0.18
CA PRO A 15 -5.24 -14.21 0.92
C PRO A 15 -4.55 -15.51 0.46
N ASP A 16 -3.26 -15.43 0.15
CA ASP A 16 -2.43 -16.53 -0.36
C ASP A 16 -1.75 -17.36 0.74
N SER A 17 -1.90 -16.94 2.00
CA SER A 17 -1.17 -17.48 3.14
C SER A 17 -1.95 -17.33 4.44
N PHE A 18 -1.61 -18.14 5.47
CA PHE A 18 -2.17 -17.98 6.81
C PHE A 18 -1.87 -16.61 7.42
N TYR A 19 -0.73 -16.02 7.06
CA TYR A 19 -0.42 -14.63 7.40
C TYR A 19 -1.46 -13.69 6.80
N GLY A 20 -1.74 -13.80 5.49
CA GLY A 20 -2.80 -13.02 4.83
C GLY A 20 -4.17 -13.18 5.49
N VAL A 21 -4.56 -14.42 5.79
CA VAL A 21 -5.82 -14.72 6.51
C VAL A 21 -5.88 -14.01 7.86
N SER A 22 -4.78 -14.02 8.62
CA SER A 22 -4.72 -13.33 9.91
C SER A 22 -4.93 -11.81 9.77
N LYS A 23 -4.46 -11.20 8.68
CA LYS A 23 -4.63 -9.77 8.42
C LYS A 23 -6.07 -9.43 8.02
N VAL A 24 -6.69 -10.23 7.16
CA VAL A 24 -8.12 -10.07 6.82
C VAL A 24 -9.01 -10.23 8.07
N CYS A 25 -8.68 -11.15 8.97
CA CYS A 25 -9.35 -11.26 10.25
C CYS A 25 -9.20 -9.98 11.10
N GLY A 26 -8.00 -9.40 11.13
CA GLY A 26 -7.73 -8.10 11.76
C GLY A 26 -8.58 -6.96 11.19
N GLU A 27 -8.72 -6.89 9.86
CA GLU A 27 -9.57 -5.90 9.18
C GLU A 27 -11.04 -6.06 9.57
N ALA A 28 -11.55 -7.30 9.60
CA ALA A 28 -12.93 -7.58 10.01
C ALA A 28 -13.20 -7.23 11.47
N MET A 29 -12.24 -7.48 12.37
CA MET A 29 -12.31 -7.04 13.76
C MET A 29 -12.33 -5.51 13.86
N GLY A 30 -11.44 -4.83 13.13
CA GLY A 30 -11.42 -3.37 13.04
C GLY A 30 -12.76 -2.80 12.59
N TYR A 31 -13.37 -3.39 11.57
CA TYR A 31 -14.72 -3.03 11.10
C TYR A 31 -15.78 -3.21 12.20
N LEU A 32 -15.79 -4.35 12.89
CA LEU A 32 -16.72 -4.62 13.98
C LEU A 32 -16.61 -3.56 15.10
N TYR A 33 -15.39 -3.27 15.57
CA TYR A 33 -15.19 -2.33 16.68
C TYR A 33 -15.50 -0.88 16.29
N SER A 34 -15.16 -0.47 15.06
CA SER A 34 -15.40 0.89 14.59
C SER A 34 -16.84 1.14 14.13
N ARG A 35 -17.36 0.33 13.20
CA ARG A 35 -18.67 0.58 12.55
C ARG A 35 -19.85 0.12 13.38
N VAL A 36 -19.74 -1.06 13.98
CA VAL A 36 -20.87 -1.71 14.66
C VAL A 36 -20.89 -1.32 16.13
N GLN A 37 -19.76 -1.50 16.83
CA GLN A 37 -19.67 -1.18 18.27
C GLN A 37 -19.41 0.29 18.54
N LYS A 38 -18.84 1.03 17.57
CA LYS A 38 -18.49 2.46 17.70
C LYS A 38 -17.56 2.74 18.89
N SER A 39 -16.59 1.84 19.09
CA SER A 39 -15.64 1.88 20.21
C SER A 39 -14.45 2.79 19.93
N PHE A 40 -13.92 2.76 18.70
CA PHE A 40 -12.81 3.58 18.24
C PHE A 40 -12.74 3.57 16.71
N ASP A 41 -12.08 4.58 16.15
CA ASP A 41 -11.78 4.66 14.72
C ASP A 41 -10.66 3.70 14.33
N PHE A 42 -10.76 3.10 13.14
CA PHE A 42 -9.82 2.10 12.66
C PHE A 42 -9.45 2.31 11.19
N VAL A 43 -8.15 2.39 10.93
CA VAL A 43 -7.58 2.42 9.58
C VAL A 43 -6.83 1.12 9.31
N ALA A 44 -7.32 0.34 8.35
CA ALA A 44 -6.64 -0.84 7.83
C ALA A 44 -5.70 -0.44 6.67
N LEU A 45 -4.40 -0.36 6.94
CA LEU A 45 -3.39 -0.17 5.89
C LEU A 45 -2.89 -1.52 5.36
N ARG A 46 -3.20 -1.82 4.10
CA ARG A 46 -2.61 -2.93 3.34
C ARG A 46 -1.26 -2.50 2.81
N ILE A 47 -0.26 -2.68 3.66
CA ILE A 47 1.14 -2.32 3.39
C ILE A 47 1.70 -3.23 2.30
N GLY A 48 2.34 -2.63 1.29
CA GLY A 48 3.15 -3.35 0.32
C GLY A 48 4.48 -3.84 0.88
N TRP A 49 5.53 -3.73 0.08
CA TRP A 49 6.86 -4.21 0.44
C TRP A 49 7.78 -3.05 0.85
N CYS A 50 7.99 -2.88 2.16
CA CYS A 50 8.80 -1.82 2.75
C CYS A 50 10.09 -2.32 3.41
N LEU A 51 10.56 -3.53 3.07
CA LEU A 51 11.77 -4.12 3.65
C LEU A 51 13.05 -3.49 3.07
N TYR A 52 12.97 -2.99 1.84
CA TYR A 52 14.09 -2.43 1.10
C TYR A 52 13.92 -0.93 0.90
N ASP A 53 14.96 -0.18 1.26
CA ASP A 53 14.99 1.27 1.10
C ASP A 53 15.10 1.66 -0.37
N GLU A 54 15.81 0.87 -1.18
CA GLU A 54 15.88 1.03 -2.63
C GLU A 54 15.15 -0.11 -3.36
N PRO A 55 14.32 0.20 -4.37
CA PRO A 55 13.55 -0.79 -5.13
C PRO A 55 14.43 -1.65 -6.06
N THR A 56 15.70 -1.28 -6.23
CA THR A 56 16.70 -1.99 -7.05
C THR A 56 17.42 -3.09 -6.29
N ALA A 57 17.17 -3.27 -4.99
CA ALA A 57 17.86 -4.22 -4.12
C ALA A 57 17.78 -5.69 -4.60
N LEU A 58 16.70 -6.03 -5.33
CA LEU A 58 16.45 -7.37 -5.89
C LEU A 58 16.57 -7.41 -7.41
N ARG A 59 17.26 -6.45 -8.03
CA ARG A 59 17.47 -6.41 -9.48
C ARG A 59 18.13 -7.70 -9.99
N GLY A 60 17.60 -8.27 -11.06
CA GLY A 60 18.07 -9.52 -11.67
C GLY A 60 17.61 -10.80 -10.96
N THR A 61 16.74 -10.71 -9.96
CA THR A 61 16.13 -11.87 -9.29
C THR A 61 14.69 -12.08 -9.74
N ASP A 62 14.13 -13.26 -9.48
CA ASP A 62 12.73 -13.59 -9.77
C ASP A 62 11.72 -12.68 -9.02
N CYS A 63 12.18 -12.00 -7.96
CA CYS A 63 11.37 -11.10 -7.15
C CYS A 63 11.39 -9.64 -7.64
N GLU A 64 12.18 -9.30 -8.66
CA GLU A 64 12.36 -7.90 -9.11
C GLU A 64 11.01 -7.25 -9.47
N ASP A 65 10.23 -7.89 -10.34
CA ASP A 65 8.97 -7.34 -10.83
C ASP A 65 7.93 -7.20 -9.70
N TYR A 66 7.92 -8.15 -8.78
CA TYR A 66 7.05 -8.09 -7.61
C TYR A 66 7.46 -6.92 -6.70
N LEU A 67 8.76 -6.75 -6.42
CA LEU A 67 9.26 -5.61 -5.65
C LEU A 67 8.89 -4.29 -6.33
N ARG A 68 9.17 -4.13 -7.63
CA ARG A 68 8.82 -2.90 -8.38
C ARG A 68 7.33 -2.57 -8.32
N SER A 69 6.47 -3.57 -8.30
CA SER A 69 5.01 -3.38 -8.21
C SER A 69 4.55 -3.02 -6.79
N MET A 70 5.15 -3.66 -5.79
CA MET A 70 4.71 -3.62 -4.39
C MET A 70 5.50 -2.66 -3.52
N TRP A 71 6.58 -2.06 -4.03
CA TRP A 71 7.50 -1.27 -3.24
C TRP A 71 6.79 -0.11 -2.52
N LEU A 72 7.16 0.07 -1.26
CA LEU A 72 6.73 1.20 -0.45
C LEU A 72 7.99 1.83 0.16
N SER A 73 8.33 3.02 -0.34
CA SER A 73 9.45 3.78 0.20
C SER A 73 9.22 4.13 1.67
N GLN A 74 10.30 4.32 2.43
CA GLN A 74 10.15 4.77 3.81
C GLN A 74 9.48 6.16 3.92
N ARG A 75 9.68 7.03 2.92
CA ARG A 75 9.06 8.36 2.86
C ARG A 75 7.54 8.23 2.73
N ASP A 76 7.09 7.43 1.77
CA ASP A 76 5.66 7.20 1.56
C ASP A 76 5.05 6.41 2.71
N PHE A 77 5.78 5.46 3.30
CA PHE A 77 5.29 4.73 4.47
C PHE A 77 5.00 5.67 5.65
N ARG A 78 5.92 6.58 5.98
CA ARG A 78 5.70 7.60 7.00
C ARG A 78 4.54 8.53 6.64
N GLY A 79 4.39 8.86 5.36
CA GLY A 79 3.28 9.65 4.84
C GLY A 79 1.93 8.99 5.11
N PHE A 80 1.77 7.73 4.69
CA PHE A 80 0.55 6.94 4.96
C PHE A 80 0.27 6.78 6.45
N LEU A 81 1.28 6.49 7.28
CA LEU A 81 1.10 6.37 8.73
C LEU A 81 0.64 7.70 9.36
N ARG A 82 1.28 8.80 8.99
CA ARG A 82 0.89 10.13 9.46
C ARG A 82 -0.52 10.48 9.03
N ALA A 83 -0.88 10.18 7.79
CA ALA A 83 -2.20 10.41 7.25
C ALA A 83 -3.27 9.58 7.97
N ALA A 84 -3.02 8.29 8.19
CA ALA A 84 -3.92 7.42 8.95
C ALA A 84 -4.14 7.89 10.39
N LEU A 85 -3.11 8.42 11.05
CA LEU A 85 -3.21 8.95 12.42
C LEU A 85 -3.98 10.27 12.51
N LEU A 86 -3.97 11.07 11.44
CA LEU A 86 -4.58 12.39 11.40
C LEU A 86 -5.91 12.42 10.63
N ALA A 87 -6.30 11.30 10.01
CA ALA A 87 -7.51 11.20 9.22
C ALA A 87 -8.75 11.40 10.11
N ASP A 88 -9.61 12.34 9.73
CA ASP A 88 -10.96 12.44 10.27
C ASP A 88 -11.83 11.40 9.57
N LEU A 89 -12.33 10.43 10.34
CA LEU A 89 -13.13 9.32 9.81
C LEU A 89 -14.63 9.48 10.08
N ALA A 90 -15.10 10.66 10.49
CA ALA A 90 -16.51 10.87 10.81
C ALA A 90 -17.44 10.58 9.62
N ASP A 91 -17.09 11.04 8.41
CA ASP A 91 -17.81 10.77 7.16
C ASP A 91 -17.64 9.31 6.68
N ARG A 92 -16.61 8.62 7.17
CA ARG A 92 -16.33 7.19 6.96
C ARG A 92 -16.80 6.33 8.13
N GLN A 93 -17.67 6.85 9.00
CA GLN A 93 -18.22 6.15 10.18
C GLN A 93 -17.13 5.36 10.95
N GLY A 94 -15.95 5.96 11.11
CA GLY A 94 -14.84 5.41 11.88
C GLY A 94 -14.04 4.28 11.23
N PHE A 95 -14.28 3.91 9.96
CA PHE A 95 -13.52 2.83 9.31
C PHE A 95 -13.06 3.19 7.90
N VAL A 96 -11.76 2.98 7.65
CA VAL A 96 -11.13 3.07 6.33
C VAL A 96 -10.26 1.84 6.09
N LEU A 97 -10.30 1.34 4.86
CA LEU A 97 -9.34 0.37 4.33
C LEU A 97 -8.59 1.06 3.20
N ALA A 98 -7.26 0.96 3.18
CA ALA A 98 -6.43 1.63 2.19
C ALA A 98 -5.22 0.78 1.79
N TYR A 99 -4.84 0.84 0.52
CA TYR A 99 -3.57 0.30 0.04
C TYR A 99 -2.45 1.31 0.30
N ALA A 100 -1.34 0.82 0.83
CA ALA A 100 -0.14 1.61 1.09
C ALA A 100 1.02 1.03 0.28
N VAL A 101 1.16 1.53 -0.95
CA VAL A 101 2.33 1.35 -1.82
C VAL A 101 2.76 2.71 -2.36
N SER A 102 4.02 2.83 -2.74
CA SER A 102 4.50 4.02 -3.47
C SER A 102 3.79 4.14 -4.82
N ARG A 103 3.94 5.27 -5.49
CA ARG A 103 3.32 5.57 -6.80
C ARG A 103 4.01 4.82 -7.94
N ASN A 104 4.28 3.53 -7.74
CA ASN A 104 5.03 2.72 -8.69
C ASN A 104 4.30 2.67 -10.03
N GLY A 105 5.04 2.86 -11.12
CA GLY A 105 4.50 2.74 -12.49
C GLY A 105 3.93 1.35 -12.77
N ARG A 106 4.49 0.31 -12.12
CA ARG A 106 4.06 -1.09 -12.24
C ARG A 106 3.03 -1.55 -11.21
N ARG A 107 2.55 -0.66 -10.33
CA ARG A 107 1.62 -1.05 -9.26
C ARG A 107 0.37 -1.73 -9.81
N VAL A 108 -0.14 -2.69 -9.06
CA VAL A 108 -1.39 -3.42 -9.37
C VAL A 108 -2.60 -2.86 -8.62
N PHE A 109 -2.38 -2.11 -7.54
CA PHE A 109 -3.44 -1.49 -6.74
C PHE A 109 -3.82 -0.10 -7.25
N ASP A 110 -5.13 0.12 -7.36
CA ASP A 110 -5.71 1.43 -7.54
C ASP A 110 -5.65 2.20 -6.21
N LEU A 111 -4.99 3.35 -6.21
CA LEU A 111 -4.75 4.15 -5.01
C LEU A 111 -5.74 5.30 -4.85
N GLU A 112 -6.61 5.54 -5.84
CA GLU A 112 -7.48 6.73 -5.84
C GLU A 112 -8.30 6.84 -4.55
N GLU A 113 -8.99 5.77 -4.16
CA GLU A 113 -9.78 5.73 -2.93
C GLU A 113 -8.91 5.81 -1.66
N SER A 114 -7.70 5.26 -1.69
CA SER A 114 -6.75 5.35 -0.56
C SER A 114 -6.27 6.78 -0.35
N MET A 115 -5.91 7.47 -1.43
CA MET A 115 -5.47 8.86 -1.41
C MET A 115 -6.61 9.79 -0.99
N GLN A 116 -7.82 9.57 -1.49
CA GLN A 116 -8.99 10.37 -1.10
C GLN A 116 -9.37 10.17 0.37
N SER A 117 -9.33 8.92 0.87
CA SER A 117 -9.75 8.61 2.23
C SER A 117 -8.74 9.05 3.28
N LEU A 118 -7.45 9.02 2.96
CA LEU A 118 -6.39 9.40 3.90
C LEU A 118 -5.86 10.82 3.68
N GLY A 119 -6.13 11.43 2.52
CA GLY A 119 -5.59 12.73 2.16
C GLY A 119 -4.07 12.71 1.91
N TYR A 120 -3.50 11.55 1.56
CA TYR A 120 -2.08 11.40 1.27
C TYR A 120 -1.83 10.83 -0.10
N ASP A 121 -0.95 11.50 -0.85
CA ASP A 121 -0.57 11.14 -2.20
C ASP A 121 0.90 10.67 -2.22
N PRO A 122 1.18 9.39 -2.49
CA PRO A 122 2.55 8.86 -2.49
C PRO A 122 3.38 9.48 -3.61
N VAL A 123 4.67 9.69 -3.35
CA VAL A 123 5.54 10.52 -4.18
C VAL A 123 6.62 9.70 -4.87
N ASP A 124 7.10 8.61 -4.28
CA ASP A 124 8.15 7.80 -4.89
C ASP A 124 7.57 6.86 -5.98
N ASP A 125 8.38 6.56 -7.00
CA ASP A 125 8.10 5.55 -8.02
C ASP A 125 9.34 4.67 -8.19
N ALA A 126 9.18 3.35 -8.05
CA ALA A 126 10.24 2.38 -8.26
C ALA A 126 10.95 2.54 -9.63
N GLU A 127 10.22 2.90 -10.68
CA GLU A 127 10.76 3.00 -12.04
C GLU A 127 11.81 4.12 -12.16
N GLU A 128 11.68 5.21 -11.40
CA GLU A 128 12.67 6.31 -11.39
C GLU A 128 14.04 5.87 -10.87
N TYR A 129 14.07 4.92 -9.93
CA TYR A 129 15.32 4.38 -9.39
C TYR A 129 15.99 3.46 -10.42
N PHE A 130 15.22 2.65 -11.14
CA PHE A 130 15.75 1.81 -12.21
C PHE A 130 16.34 2.64 -13.36
N SER A 131 15.63 3.69 -13.81
CA SER A 131 16.15 4.57 -14.86
C SER A 131 17.48 5.23 -14.48
N LYS A 132 17.65 5.67 -13.23
CA LYS A 132 18.91 6.26 -12.74
C LYS A 132 20.07 5.27 -12.78
N VAL A 133 19.83 4.01 -12.43
CA VAL A 133 20.86 2.96 -12.46
C VAL A 133 21.27 2.64 -13.90
N ASP A 134 20.31 2.51 -14.81
CA ASP A 134 20.58 2.20 -16.22
C ASP A 134 21.33 3.36 -16.91
N ASP A 135 20.98 4.61 -16.59
CA ASP A 135 21.69 5.81 -17.07
C ASP A 135 23.15 5.88 -16.57
N ALA A 136 23.39 5.48 -15.32
CA ALA A 136 24.73 5.44 -14.75
C ALA A 136 25.60 4.36 -15.42
N MET A 137 25.02 3.21 -15.77
CA MET A 137 25.72 2.15 -16.50
C MET A 137 26.01 2.51 -17.97
N THR A 138 25.16 3.33 -18.60
CA THR A 138 25.34 3.72 -20.01
C THR A 138 26.42 4.80 -20.18
N LYS A 139 26.74 5.56 -19.12
CA LYS A 139 27.72 6.65 -19.13
C LYS A 139 29.09 6.28 -18.58
N GLY A 140 29.27 5.06 -18.05
CA GLY A 140 30.54 4.53 -17.53
C GLY A 140 31.17 3.55 -18.50
#